data_AF-A0A7S4JJR3-F1
#
_entry.id   AF-A0A7S4JJR3-F1
#
_cell.length_a   1.000
_cell.length_b   1.000
_cell.length_c   1.000
_cell.angle_alpha   90.00
_cell.angle_beta   90.00
_cell.angle_gamma   90.00
#
_symmetry.space_group_name_H-M   'P 1'
#
loop_
_entity.id
_entity.type
_entity.pdbx_description
1 polymer ?
#
loop_
_entity_poly.entity_id
_entity_poly.type
_entity_poly.pdbx_seq_one_letter_code
_entity_poly.pdbx_strand_id
1 'polypeptide(L)'
;KWDENGDPHIKASCLPDLYFAQGFVHAQDRLWQMETRRAIARGKLAEKFGAKAIPLDVFTRTIGFQQAAQEYLDQLHGADTQLAKETLEVLKSYTAGINAAVKGLSVMPLEFLLAQVPWEEWEELDSVSFGLYMQYTLENGWKQE
;
A
#
# COMPACT_ATOMS: atom_id res chain seq x y z
N LYS A 1 -16.96 -13.34 -2.53
CA LYS A 1 -17.99 -13.40 -3.60
C LYS A 1 -18.09 -12.02 -4.20
N TRP A 2 -18.01 -11.89 -5.52
CA TRP A 2 -18.27 -10.64 -6.21
C TRP A 2 -19.77 -10.50 -6.44
N ASP A 3 -20.32 -9.31 -6.24
CA ASP A 3 -21.70 -9.01 -6.63
C ASP A 3 -21.79 -8.59 -8.11
N GLU A 4 -22.99 -8.18 -8.53
CA GLU A 4 -23.27 -7.83 -9.93
C GLU A 4 -22.50 -6.59 -10.42
N ASN A 5 -22.08 -5.72 -9.49
CA ASN A 5 -21.28 -4.53 -9.81
C ASN A 5 -19.77 -4.82 -9.81
N GLY A 6 -19.38 -6.06 -9.45
CA GLY A 6 -17.99 -6.44 -9.26
C GLY A 6 -17.43 -6.06 -7.89
N ASP A 7 -18.27 -5.71 -6.91
CA ASP A 7 -17.79 -5.40 -5.57
C ASP A 7 -17.50 -6.69 -4.78
N PRO A 8 -16.30 -6.83 -4.18
CA PRO A 8 -15.92 -8.05 -3.48
C PRO A 8 -16.46 -8.09 -2.04
N HIS A 9 -17.20 -9.15 -1.74
CA HIS A 9 -17.65 -9.48 -0.37
C HIS A 9 -16.79 -10.61 0.20
N ILE A 10 -16.01 -10.29 1.24
CA ILE A 10 -15.09 -11.23 1.90
C ILE A 10 -15.73 -11.75 3.19
N LYS A 11 -15.72 -13.07 3.37
CA LYS A 11 -16.09 -13.75 4.62
C LYS A 11 -14.94 -14.67 5.03
N ALA A 12 -14.50 -14.55 6.28
CA ALA A 12 -13.42 -15.35 6.83
C ALA A 12 -13.76 -15.79 8.27
N SER A 13 -13.15 -16.89 8.72
CA SER A 13 -13.34 -17.46 10.06
C SER A 13 -12.52 -16.76 11.15
N CYS A 14 -11.44 -16.08 10.76
CA CYS A 14 -10.59 -15.31 11.67
C CYS A 14 -10.10 -14.02 10.99
N LEU A 15 -9.59 -13.11 11.81
CA LEU A 15 -9.15 -11.79 11.36
C LEU A 15 -7.92 -11.83 10.42
N PRO A 16 -6.89 -12.66 10.66
CA PRO A 16 -5.76 -12.79 9.73
C PRO A 16 -6.18 -13.20 8.31
N ASP A 17 -7.04 -14.23 8.20
CA ASP A 17 -7.56 -14.70 6.92
C ASP A 17 -8.37 -13.61 6.20
N LEU A 18 -9.12 -12.80 6.95
CA LEU A 18 -9.88 -11.68 6.40
C LEU A 18 -8.94 -10.66 5.74
N TYR A 19 -7.89 -10.23 6.44
CA TYR A 19 -6.96 -9.23 5.92
C TYR A 19 -6.07 -9.78 4.80
N PHE A 20 -5.69 -11.06 4.87
CA PHE A 20 -5.05 -11.74 3.75
C PHE A 20 -5.93 -11.69 2.49
N ALA A 21 -7.19 -12.10 2.61
CA ALA A 21 -8.12 -12.07 1.49
C ALA A 21 -8.35 -10.63 0.99
N GLN A 22 -8.40 -9.65 1.87
CA GLN A 22 -8.55 -8.24 1.51
C GLN A 22 -7.35 -7.74 0.68
N GLY A 23 -6.12 -8.00 1.14
CA GLY A 23 -4.91 -7.64 0.41
C GLY A 23 -4.83 -8.34 -0.94
N PHE A 24 -5.22 -9.61 -0.99
CA PHE A 24 -5.26 -10.39 -2.22
C PHE A 24 -6.22 -9.78 -3.25
N VAL A 25 -7.45 -9.47 -2.85
CA VAL A 25 -8.45 -8.87 -3.74
C VAL A 25 -8.07 -7.46 -4.17
N HIS A 26 -7.55 -6.62 -3.27
CA HIS A 26 -7.04 -5.31 -3.63
C HIS A 26 -5.95 -5.38 -4.70
N ALA A 27 -5.02 -6.33 -4.57
CA ALA A 27 -3.97 -6.53 -5.56
C ALA A 27 -4.51 -7.10 -6.88
N GLN A 28 -5.60 -7.87 -6.89
CA GLN A 28 -6.22 -8.29 -8.15
C GLN A 28 -6.84 -7.11 -8.92
N ASP A 29 -7.56 -6.23 -8.21
CA ASP A 29 -8.37 -5.20 -8.87
C ASP A 29 -7.62 -3.87 -9.05
N ARG A 30 -6.64 -3.57 -8.19
CA ARG A 30 -6.07 -2.21 -8.03
C ARG A 30 -4.55 -2.16 -8.01
N LEU A 31 -3.85 -3.21 -8.45
CA LEU A 31 -2.39 -3.30 -8.32
C LEU A 31 -1.64 -2.05 -8.80
N TRP A 32 -2.00 -1.54 -9.99
CA TRP A 32 -1.36 -0.36 -10.56
C TRP A 32 -1.61 0.91 -9.74
N GLN A 33 -2.84 1.07 -9.25
CA GLN A 33 -3.19 2.17 -8.37
C GLN A 33 -2.37 2.09 -7.07
N MET A 34 -2.29 0.90 -6.46
CA MET A 34 -1.49 0.66 -5.26
C MET A 34 -0.01 0.98 -5.49
N GLU A 35 0.56 0.52 -6.60
CA GLU A 35 1.95 0.80 -6.98
C GLU A 35 2.24 2.29 -7.11
N THR A 36 1.35 3.01 -7.81
CA THR A 36 1.50 4.45 -8.01
C THR A 36 1.44 5.19 -6.68
N ARG A 37 0.52 4.80 -5.79
CA ARG A 37 0.41 5.39 -4.45
C ARG A 37 1.60 5.04 -3.55
N ARG A 38 2.12 3.82 -3.61
CA ARG A 38 3.36 3.41 -2.95
C ARG A 38 4.54 4.26 -3.40
N ALA A 39 4.68 4.46 -4.71
CA ALA A 39 5.76 5.27 -5.27
C ALA A 39 5.69 6.73 -4.79
N ILE A 40 4.48 7.31 -4.71
CA ILE A 40 4.28 8.66 -4.15
C ILE A 40 4.70 8.70 -2.68
N ALA A 41 4.18 7.78 -1.86
CA ALA A 41 4.46 7.75 -0.43
C ALA A 41 5.94 7.54 -0.10
N ARG A 42 6.65 6.71 -0.90
CA ARG A 42 8.11 6.52 -0.84
C ARG A 42 8.92 7.69 -1.42
N GLY A 43 8.28 8.59 -2.18
CA GLY A 43 8.96 9.62 -2.97
C GLY A 43 9.90 9.02 -4.00
N LYS A 44 9.42 8.04 -4.76
CA LYS A 44 10.13 7.35 -5.85
C LYS A 44 9.32 7.34 -7.14
N LEU A 45 8.39 8.28 -7.30
CA LEU A 45 7.54 8.35 -8.49
C LEU A 45 8.36 8.74 -9.73
N ALA A 46 9.36 9.60 -9.61
CA ALA A 46 10.21 10.02 -10.71
C ALA A 46 11.08 8.89 -11.27
N GLU A 47 11.39 7.86 -10.47
CA GLU A 47 12.07 6.65 -10.95
C GLU A 47 11.22 5.89 -11.99
N LYS A 48 9.89 6.02 -11.90
CA LYS A 48 8.91 5.31 -12.76
C LYS A 48 8.35 6.19 -13.87
N PHE A 49 8.16 7.49 -13.62
CA PHE A 49 7.46 8.41 -14.54
C PHE A 49 8.33 9.58 -15.02
N GLY A 50 9.62 9.58 -14.66
CA GLY A 50 10.61 10.55 -15.12
C GLY A 50 10.56 11.89 -14.40
N ALA A 51 11.36 12.83 -14.89
CA ALA A 51 11.74 14.06 -14.18
C ALA A 51 10.56 14.97 -13.78
N LYS A 52 9.41 14.86 -14.44
CA LYS A 52 8.21 15.67 -14.11
C LYS A 52 7.66 15.37 -12.70
N ALA A 53 7.95 14.18 -12.15
CA ALA A 53 7.52 13.79 -10.81
C ALA A 53 8.52 14.19 -9.70
N ILE A 54 9.71 14.71 -10.04
CA ILE A 54 10.74 15.09 -9.06
C ILE A 54 10.21 16.07 -7.99
N PRO A 55 9.43 17.12 -8.33
CA PRO A 55 8.91 18.03 -7.30
C PRO A 55 8.03 17.31 -6.27
N LEU A 56 7.26 16.32 -6.71
CA LEU A 56 6.42 15.53 -5.82
C LEU A 56 7.27 14.60 -4.93
N ASP A 57 8.29 13.95 -5.49
CA ASP A 57 9.21 13.11 -4.72
C ASP A 57 9.98 13.91 -3.65
N VAL A 58 10.45 15.11 -4.01
CA VAL A 58 11.09 16.03 -3.05
C VAL A 58 10.11 16.39 -1.95
N PHE A 59 8.87 16.72 -2.32
CA PHE A 59 7.83 17.07 -1.36
C PHE A 59 7.51 15.93 -0.39
N THR A 60 7.24 14.71 -0.88
CA THR A 60 6.88 13.58 -0.01
C THR A 60 8.05 13.12 0.86
N ARG A 61 9.29 13.20 0.36
CA ARG A 61 10.49 12.98 1.19
C ARG A 61 10.70 14.06 2.23
N THR A 62 10.35 15.31 1.94
CA THR A 62 10.43 16.42 2.91
C THR A 62 9.41 16.25 4.03
N ILE A 63 8.19 15.80 3.72
CA ILE A 63 7.20 15.47 4.76
C ILE A 63 7.63 14.23 5.55
N GLY A 64 8.30 13.27 4.90
CA GLY A 64 8.92 12.13 5.58
C GLY A 64 7.96 10.98 5.90
N PHE A 65 6.96 10.73 5.04
CA PHE A 65 5.96 9.65 5.28
C PHE A 65 6.60 8.28 5.51
N GLN A 66 7.62 7.93 4.72
CA GLN A 66 8.30 6.64 4.85
C GLN A 66 9.11 6.54 6.15
N GLN A 67 9.74 7.64 6.59
CA GLN A 67 10.45 7.69 7.87
C GLN A 67 9.46 7.55 9.04
N ALA A 68 8.38 8.34 9.03
CA ALA A 68 7.36 8.28 10.08
C ALA A 68 6.68 6.91 10.15
N ALA A 69 6.46 6.25 9.00
CA ALA A 69 5.94 4.90 8.95
C ALA A 69 6.91 3.87 9.56
N GLN A 70 8.21 4.02 9.33
CA GLN A 70 9.22 3.16 9.93
C GLN A 70 9.26 3.34 11.45
N GLU A 71 9.28 4.59 11.92
CA GLU A 71 9.25 4.91 13.36
C GLU A 71 7.99 4.32 14.03
N TYR A 72 6.84 4.36 13.36
CA TYR A 72 5.61 3.74 13.86
C TYR A 72 5.73 2.21 13.95
N LEU A 73 6.27 1.55 12.93
CA LEU A 73 6.49 0.09 12.96
C LEU A 73 7.48 -0.32 14.05
N ASP A 74 8.55 0.45 14.25
CA ASP A 74 9.54 0.22 15.30
C ASP A 74 8.90 0.34 16.69
N GLN A 75 8.02 1.33 16.89
CA GLN A 75 7.24 1.48 18.12
C GLN A 75 6.29 0.29 18.35
N LEU A 76 5.59 -0.18 17.31
CA LEU A 76 4.73 -1.36 17.41
C LEU A 76 5.54 -2.61 17.78
N HIS A 77 6.70 -2.83 17.16
CA HIS A 77 7.59 -3.94 17.48
C HIS A 77 8.16 -3.87 18.91
N GLY A 78 8.41 -2.66 19.41
CA GLY A 78 8.89 -2.45 20.78
C GLY A 78 7.81 -2.54 21.86
N ALA A 79 6.53 -2.52 21.49
CA ALA A 79 5.41 -2.50 22.43
C ALA A 79 4.89 -3.91 22.75
N ASP A 80 4.99 -4.33 24.02
CA ASP A 80 4.38 -5.59 24.49
C ASP A 80 2.90 -5.40 24.89
N THR A 81 2.09 -4.90 23.95
CA THR A 81 0.65 -4.78 24.13
C THR A 81 -0.09 -5.71 23.18
N GLN A 82 -1.27 -6.17 23.59
CA GLN A 82 -2.11 -7.01 22.74
C GLN A 82 -2.49 -6.27 21.44
N LEU A 83 -2.83 -4.99 21.53
CA LEU A 83 -3.16 -4.15 20.37
C LEU A 83 -2.00 -4.05 19.37
N ALA A 84 -0.76 -3.90 19.85
CA ALA A 84 0.41 -3.84 18.96
C ALA A 84 0.60 -5.17 18.21
N LYS A 85 0.50 -6.31 18.92
CA LYS A 85 0.60 -7.65 18.31
C LYS A 85 -0.49 -7.88 17.26
N GLU A 86 -1.73 -7.53 17.56
CA GLU A 86 -2.86 -7.63 16.63
C GLU A 86 -2.65 -6.73 15.40
N THR A 87 -2.19 -5.50 15.59
CA THR A 87 -1.91 -4.55 14.49
C THR A 87 -0.85 -5.10 13.54
N LEU A 88 0.24 -5.64 14.09
CA LEU A 88 1.32 -6.25 13.31
C LEU A 88 0.84 -7.49 12.55
N GLU A 89 0.02 -8.33 13.18
CA GLU A 89 -0.55 -9.51 12.53
C GLU A 89 -1.46 -9.13 11.36
N VAL A 90 -2.27 -8.08 11.52
CA VAL A 90 -3.11 -7.52 10.46
C VAL A 90 -2.26 -7.00 9.29
N LEU A 91 -1.25 -6.17 9.58
CA LEU A 91 -0.35 -5.62 8.55
C LEU A 91 0.38 -6.71 7.78
N LYS A 92 0.89 -7.72 8.49
CA LYS A 92 1.57 -8.87 7.90
C LYS A 92 0.63 -9.69 7.03
N SER A 93 -0.58 -9.98 7.51
CA SER A 93 -1.56 -10.78 6.78
C SER A 93 -2.01 -10.08 5.49
N TYR A 94 -2.31 -8.78 5.57
CA TYR A 94 -2.65 -7.96 4.41
C TYR A 94 -1.53 -7.93 3.37
N THR A 95 -0.30 -7.70 3.82
CA THR A 95 0.90 -7.70 2.97
C THR A 95 1.14 -9.05 2.29
N ALA A 96 0.98 -10.14 3.05
CA ALA A 96 1.09 -11.50 2.50
C ALA A 96 0.04 -11.77 1.43
N GLY A 97 -1.20 -11.28 1.61
CA GLY A 97 -2.27 -11.38 0.63
C GLY A 97 -1.94 -10.70 -0.70
N ILE A 98 -1.44 -9.46 -0.64
CA ILE A 98 -0.98 -8.71 -1.82
C ILE A 98 0.09 -9.49 -2.57
N ASN A 99 1.13 -9.92 -1.84
CA ASN A 99 2.26 -10.62 -2.44
C ASN A 99 1.85 -11.97 -3.04
N ALA A 100 0.91 -12.68 -2.40
CA ALA A 100 0.37 -13.93 -2.92
C ALA A 100 -0.43 -13.72 -4.22
N ALA A 101 -1.24 -12.66 -4.30
CA ALA A 101 -1.98 -12.33 -5.52
C ALA A 101 -1.04 -12.08 -6.70
N VAL A 102 0.01 -11.27 -6.50
CA VAL A 102 0.96 -10.95 -7.57
C VAL A 102 1.79 -12.16 -7.98
N LYS A 103 2.24 -12.98 -7.02
CA LYS A 103 2.94 -14.25 -7.32
C LYS A 103 2.09 -15.23 -8.13
N GLY A 104 0.76 -15.14 -8.02
CA GLY A 104 -0.19 -15.94 -8.79
C GLY A 104 -0.48 -15.42 -10.22
N LEU A 105 -0.02 -14.21 -10.58
CA LEU A 105 -0.25 -13.66 -11.90
C LEU A 105 0.66 -14.32 -12.94
N SER A 106 0.07 -14.75 -14.06
CA SER A 106 0.83 -15.20 -15.22
C SER A 106 1.37 -14.02 -16.05
N VAL A 107 0.67 -12.88 -16.02
CA VAL A 107 1.01 -11.66 -16.73
C VAL A 107 0.66 -10.46 -15.84
N MET A 108 1.55 -9.48 -15.78
CA MET A 108 1.31 -8.23 -15.05
C MET A 108 0.18 -7.41 -15.71
N PRO A 109 -0.55 -6.57 -14.95
CA PRO A 109 -1.52 -5.65 -15.52
C PRO A 109 -0.92 -4.79 -16.63
N LEU A 110 -1.76 -4.41 -17.60
CA LEU A 110 -1.34 -3.73 -18.83
C LEU A 110 -0.51 -2.46 -18.54
N GLU A 111 -0.87 -1.71 -17.51
CA GLU A 111 -0.19 -0.48 -17.11
C GLU A 111 1.28 -0.70 -16.76
N PHE A 112 1.61 -1.80 -16.06
CA PHE A 112 3.00 -2.16 -15.77
C PHE A 112 3.78 -2.48 -17.04
N LEU A 113 3.16 -3.18 -17.99
CA LEU A 113 3.77 -3.55 -19.27
C LEU A 113 4.02 -2.32 -20.15
N LEU A 114 3.04 -1.40 -20.22
CA LEU A 114 3.15 -0.17 -21.01
C LEU A 114 4.14 0.82 -20.40
N ALA A 115 4.11 0.99 -19.08
CA ALA A 115 5.01 1.89 -18.36
C ALA A 115 6.42 1.31 -18.18
N GLN A 116 6.63 0.02 -18.47
CA GLN A 116 7.89 -0.71 -18.25
C GLN A 116 8.38 -0.58 -16.80
N VAL A 117 7.43 -0.56 -15.85
CA VAL A 117 7.72 -0.47 -14.42
C VAL A 117 7.79 -1.88 -13.86
N PRO A 118 8.91 -2.31 -13.24
CA PRO A 118 8.93 -3.58 -12.52
C PRO A 118 8.14 -3.45 -11.22
N TRP A 119 7.48 -4.56 -10.84
CA TRP A 119 6.88 -4.68 -9.52
C TRP A 119 7.90 -5.18 -8.50
N GLU A 120 7.82 -4.64 -7.30
CA GLU A 120 8.62 -5.03 -6.13
C GLU A 120 7.69 -5.59 -5.06
N GLU A 121 8.19 -6.54 -4.26
CA GLU A 121 7.43 -7.11 -3.14
C GLU A 121 6.87 -6.01 -2.22
N TRP A 122 5.62 -6.17 -1.82
CA TRP A 122 4.96 -5.24 -0.92
C TRP A 122 5.44 -5.50 0.51
N GLU A 123 5.76 -4.44 1.23
CA GLU A 123 6.17 -4.49 2.64
C GLU A 123 5.11 -3.85 3.53
N GLU A 124 5.08 -4.20 4.82
CA GLU A 124 4.17 -3.57 5.79
C GLU A 124 4.36 -2.05 5.83
N LEU A 125 5.61 -1.61 5.64
CA LEU A 125 6.01 -0.21 5.56
C LEU A 125 5.26 0.55 4.46
N ASP A 126 4.95 -0.09 3.34
CA ASP A 126 4.24 0.52 2.21
C ASP A 126 2.80 0.88 2.58
N SER A 127 2.13 -0.03 3.28
CA SER A 127 0.76 0.16 3.75
C SER A 127 0.68 1.32 4.73
N VAL A 128 1.59 1.37 5.70
CA VAL A 128 1.63 2.44 6.71
C VAL A 128 2.00 3.78 6.06
N SER A 129 3.02 3.81 5.19
CA SER A 129 3.45 5.01 4.48
C SER A 129 2.32 5.59 3.62
N PHE A 130 1.58 4.74 2.91
CA PHE A 130 0.41 5.15 2.15
C PHE A 130 -0.71 5.69 3.05
N GLY A 131 -0.97 5.06 4.20
CA GLY A 131 -1.94 5.55 5.18
C GLY A 131 -1.63 6.97 5.66
N LEU A 132 -0.37 7.24 6.01
CA LEU A 132 0.08 8.58 6.42
C LEU A 132 -0.03 9.61 5.30
N TYR A 133 0.35 9.24 4.06
CA TYR A 133 0.17 10.09 2.89
C TYR A 133 -1.32 10.43 2.68
N MET A 134 -2.20 9.43 2.75
CA MET A 134 -3.63 9.62 2.59
C MET A 134 -4.18 10.57 3.67
N GLN A 135 -3.81 10.35 4.93
CA GLN A 135 -4.20 11.24 6.04
C GLN A 135 -3.79 12.69 5.76
N TYR A 136 -2.53 12.90 5.37
CA TYR A 136 -2.02 14.23 5.04
C TYR A 136 -2.82 14.90 3.91
N THR A 137 -3.15 14.16 2.85
CA THR A 137 -3.92 14.70 1.72
C THR A 137 -5.35 15.07 2.10
N LEU A 138 -5.98 14.30 3.00
CA LEU A 138 -7.30 14.62 3.53
C LEU A 138 -7.27 15.87 4.41
N GLU A 139 -6.23 16.03 5.23
CA GLU A 139 -6.08 17.17 6.14
C GLU A 139 -5.63 18.48 5.46
N ASN A 140 -5.10 18.42 4.23
CA ASN A 140 -4.58 19.59 3.53
C ASN A 140 -5.23 19.83 2.16
N GLY A 141 -6.19 19.01 1.76
CA GLY A 141 -6.87 19.13 0.46
C GLY A 141 -7.60 20.45 0.27
N TRP A 142 -8.19 21.02 1.33
CA TRP A 142 -8.91 22.30 1.30
C TRP A 142 -8.04 23.54 1.05
N LYS A 143 -6.70 23.44 1.15
CA LYS A 143 -5.82 24.58 0.83
C LYS A 143 -5.63 24.77 -0.68
N GLN A 144 -6.20 23.89 -1.51
CA GLN A 144 -6.15 23.94 -2.97
C GLN A 144 -7.46 24.40 -3.62
N GLU A 145 -8.48 24.75 -2.83
CA GLU A 145 -9.72 25.44 -3.27
C GLU A 145 -9.58 26.96 -3.15
#